data_AF-A0A009LSJ8-F1
#
_entry.id   AF-A0A009LSJ8-F1
#
_cell.length_a   1.000
_cell.length_b   1.000
_cell.length_c   1.000
_cell.angle_alpha   90.00
_cell.angle_beta   90.00
_cell.angle_gamma   90.00
#
_symmetry.space_group_name_H-M   'P 1'
#
loop_
_entity.id
_entity.type
_entity.pdbx_description
1 polymer ?
#
loop_
_entity_poly.entity_id
_entity_poly.type
_entity_poly.pdbx_seq_one_letter_code
_entity_poly.pdbx_strand_id
1 'polypeptide(L)' 'MEIYFLKIPQDEQIDSVYTDGAYDTKHCRQVILNRDAHAVIPPRKNTKPRKD' A
#
# COMPACT_ATOMS: atom_id res chain seq x y z
N MET A 1 3.48 3.35 -6.69
CA MET A 1 3.26 1.96 -6.26
C MET A 1 2.68 1.10 -7.38
N GLU A 2 1.58 1.52 -8.00
CA GLU A 2 0.87 0.76 -9.04
C GLU A 2 1.78 0.23 -10.18
N ILE A 3 2.62 1.08 -10.78
CA ILE A 3 3.52 0.67 -11.87
C ILE A 3 4.55 -0.39 -11.43
N TYR A 4 5.04 -0.32 -10.20
CA TYR A 4 6.03 -1.28 -9.69
C TYR A 4 5.37 -2.58 -9.27
N PHE A 5 4.17 -2.51 -8.70
CA PHE A 5 3.43 -3.68 -8.25
C PHE A 5 2.94 -4.54 -9.42
N LEU A 6 2.55 -3.91 -10.54
CA LEU A 6 2.16 -4.61 -11.77
C LEU A 6 3.35 -5.26 -12.51
N LYS A 7 4.58 -4.91 -12.17
CA LYS A 7 5.80 -5.54 -12.73
C LYS A 7 6.19 -6.84 -12.03
N ILE A 8 5.59 -7.13 -10.86
CA ILE A 8 5.87 -8.35 -10.11
C ILE A 8 5.02 -9.49 -10.70
N PRO A 9 5.63 -10.61 -11.09
CA PRO A 9 4.91 -11.80 -11.59
C PRO A 9 3.78 -12.20 -10.64
N GLN A 10 2.70 -12.77 -11.19
CA GLN A 10 1.55 -13.15 -10.37
C GLN A 10 1.83 -14.35 -9.46
N ASP A 11 2.79 -15.20 -9.86
CA ASP A 11 3.27 -16.35 -9.08
C ASP A 11 4.20 -15.96 -7.91
N GLU A 12 4.65 -14.72 -7.86
CA GLU A 12 5.51 -14.25 -6.78
C GLU A 12 4.62 -13.70 -5.65
N GLN A 13 4.67 -14.38 -4.50
CA GLN A 13 3.91 -13.99 -3.32
C GLN A 13 4.53 -12.73 -2.70
N ILE A 14 3.69 -11.72 -2.48
CA ILE A 14 4.10 -10.46 -1.86
C ILE A 14 3.53 -10.44 -0.44
N ASP A 15 4.38 -10.59 0.57
CA ASP A 15 3.95 -10.62 1.96
C ASP A 15 3.48 -9.23 2.43
N SER A 16 4.24 -8.18 2.10
CA SER A 16 3.87 -6.80 2.42
C SER A 16 4.30 -5.77 1.38
N VAL A 17 3.54 -4.68 1.31
CA VAL A 17 3.75 -3.54 0.41
C VAL A 17 3.91 -2.28 1.24
N TYR A 18 5.06 -1.64 1.14
CA TYR A 18 5.27 -0.33 1.75
C TYR A 18 4.67 0.76 0.86
N THR A 19 3.74 1.55 1.38
CA THR A 19 3.15 2.66 0.63
C THR A 19 2.98 3.88 1.51
N ASP A 20 3.28 5.05 0.96
CA ASP A 20 2.90 6.29 1.65
C ASP A 20 1.37 6.43 1.63
N GLY A 21 0.82 7.05 2.68
CA GLY A 21 -0.62 7.24 2.83
C GLY A 21 -1.25 8.09 1.72
N ALA A 22 -0.45 8.79 0.88
CA ALA A 22 -0.96 9.52 -0.28
C ALA A 22 -1.41 8.57 -1.39
N TYR A 23 -0.89 7.35 -1.38
CA TYR A 23 -1.21 6.29 -2.33
C TYR A 23 -2.19 5.26 -1.77
N ASP A 24 -2.73 5.44 -0.56
CA ASP A 24 -3.82 4.60 -0.02
C ASP A 24 -5.19 4.92 -0.66
N THR A 25 -5.25 4.76 -1.97
CA THR A 25 -6.48 4.88 -2.76
C THR A 25 -7.25 3.56 -2.76
N LYS A 26 -8.56 3.60 -3.06
CA LYS A 26 -9.38 2.38 -3.21
C LYS A 26 -8.79 1.42 -4.25
N HIS A 27 -8.20 1.97 -5.31
CA HIS A 27 -7.56 1.19 -6.36
C HIS A 27 -6.33 0.43 -5.84
N CYS A 28 -5.45 1.10 -5.11
CA CYS A 28 -4.28 0.44 -4.51
C CYS A 28 -4.70 -0.66 -3.53
N ARG A 29 -5.75 -0.45 -2.72
CA ARG A 29 -6.29 -1.49 -1.84
C ARG A 29 -6.78 -2.72 -2.60
N GLN A 30 -7.53 -2.52 -3.68
CA GLN A 30 -8.02 -3.63 -4.50
C GLN A 30 -6.87 -4.46 -5.08
N VAL A 31 -5.85 -3.78 -5.59
CA VAL A 31 -4.67 -4.41 -6.19
C VAL A 31 -3.88 -5.21 -5.15
N ILE A 32 -3.75 -4.68 -3.93
CA ILE A 32 -3.09 -5.35 -2.80
C ILE A 32 -3.89 -6.58 -2.32
N LEU A 33 -5.22 -6.44 -2.17
CA LEU A 33 -6.13 -7.55 -1.80
C LEU A 33 -6.12 -8.67 -2.85
N ASN A 34 -6.10 -8.33 -4.14
CA ASN A 34 -6.06 -9.31 -5.23
C ASN A 34 -4.77 -10.16 -5.22
N ARG A 35 -3.73 -9.73 -4.51
CA ARG A 35 -2.46 -10.44 -4.36
C ARG A 35 -2.25 -11.00 -2.96
N ASP A 36 -3.26 -10.91 -2.09
CA ASP A 36 -3.19 -11.34 -0.68
C ASP A 36 -2.02 -10.69 0.10
N ALA A 37 -1.65 -9.48 -0.30
CA ALA A 37 -0.52 -8.75 0.30
C ALA A 37 -1.00 -7.81 1.41
N HIS A 38 -0.14 -7.53 2.40
CA HIS A 38 -0.43 -6.55 3.45
C HIS A 38 0.13 -5.16 3.14
N ALA A 39 -0.71 -4.13 3.18
CA ALA A 39 -0.25 -2.74 3.06
C ALA A 39 0.33 -2.23 4.38
N VAL A 40 1.59 -1.79 4.36
CA VAL A 40 2.26 -1.11 5.47
C VAL A 40 2.31 0.38 5.16
N ILE A 41 1.53 1.16 5.91
CA ILE A 41 1.46 2.63 5.77
C ILE A 41 2.19 3.26 6.96
N PRO A 42 3.35 3.92 6.75
CA PRO A 42 4.05 4.57 7.83
C PRO A 42 3.26 5.80 8.32
N PRO A 43 3.18 6.02 9.64
CA PRO A 43 2.64 7.26 10.18
C PRO A 43 3.51 8.44 9.72
N ARG A 44 2.90 9.45 9.10
CA ARG A 44 3.67 10.59 8.59
C ARG A 44 4.17 11.41 9.78
N LYS A 45 5.49 11.64 9.85
CA LYS A 45 6.13 12.42 10.94
C LYS A 45 5.58 13.84 11.13
N ASN A 46 4.93 14.42 10.11
CA ASN A 46 4.45 15.81 10.14
C ASN A 46 2.93 15.97 10.20
N THR A 47 2.16 14.88 10.28
CA THR A 47 0.72 15.00 10.56
C THR A 47 0.56 15.25 12.05
N LYS A 48 0.20 16.50 12.40
CA LYS A 48 -0.28 16.80 13.75
C LYS A 48 -1.46 15.85 14.05
N PRO A 49 -1.49 15.17 15.21
CA PRO A 49 -2.70 14.47 15.63
C PRO A 49 -3.81 15.51 15.63
N ARG A 50 -4.86 15.28 14.83
CA ARG A 50 -6.05 16.14 14.86
C ARG A 50 -6.63 15.95 16.25
N LYS A 51 -6.53 16.99 17.08
CA LYS A 51 -7.23 17.02 18.36
C LYS A 51 -8.72 16.82 18.09
N ASP A 52 -9.33 15.90 18.84
CA ASP A 52 -10.77 15.84 19.06
C ASP A 52 -11.31 17.21 19.52
#